data_AF-A0A8S9ZYY7-F1
#
_entry.id   AF-A0A8S9ZYY7-F1
#
_cell.length_a   1.000
_cell.length_b   1.000
_cell.length_c   1.000
_cell.angle_alpha   90.00
_cell.angle_beta   90.00
_cell.angle_gamma   90.00
#
_symmetry.space_group_name_H-M   'P 1'
#
loop_
_entity.id
_entity.type
_entity.pdbx_description
1 polymer ?
#
loop_
_entity_poly.entity_id
_entity_poly.type
_entity_poly.pdbx_seq_one_letter_code
_entity_poly.pdbx_strand_id
1 'polypeptide(L)'
;MESEADFGDGLLSSEVGHRRRSTSFSDDYSVQKTNDDAAESKFVAVQQKYYSDNFIGAFIHSAQHRDPEIVRGYWARTAAITSIVSQFIKSSGSSAQIINLGAGFDTLYWRLKETGHTFNKFVEFDFSSVTAKKIRQIQRSKTVNLCSYFSESAVETQHSDLHCGDYHLLGADLRQIREFIQKLETAKLDNSLPTLIIAECLFVYMDQQHSQNIIEELAKYFKTIAFINYEQVNMNDNFSKIMLDNLNNRGIHLPGLVVCESLSTQKQRFFCFKFFKILFFRFSTVGFQTVNAWTINRIEMLEPLDERELLTQLLEHYCLIYAFKNSTKNWEHLANLIVETVSKNEQQQQHLLNKKAWDMALQPLKSLPMNMFMMYMAGNTISIFPIMMVMMMAWRPIKAILSVNTTFKVLEQEYGSSLILHKIVFSLGNLAAIALAVYKCHTMGLLPNHESDWLDFMSEPERLQISLSSDIV
;
A
#
# COMPACT_ATOMS: atom_id res chain seq x y z
N MET A 1 -16.07 -46.12 31.68
CA MET A 1 -16.53 -44.77 32.05
C MET A 1 -15.35 -44.08 32.70
N GLU A 2 -15.12 -42.83 32.29
CA GLU A 2 -14.10 -41.83 32.70
C GLU A 2 -13.80 -41.80 34.22
N SER A 3 -12.64 -41.30 34.68
CA SER A 3 -11.97 -40.02 34.38
C SER A 3 -10.43 -40.13 34.53
N GLU A 4 -9.56 -39.48 33.74
CA GLU A 4 -9.23 -38.03 33.72
C GLU A 4 -9.12 -37.41 35.14
N ALA A 5 -8.17 -36.55 35.48
CA ALA A 5 -6.93 -36.05 34.91
C ALA A 5 -6.36 -35.19 36.04
N ASP A 6 -5.19 -35.50 36.59
CA ASP A 6 -4.38 -34.48 37.26
C ASP A 6 -2.97 -35.02 37.57
N PHE A 7 -1.99 -34.12 37.51
CA PHE A 7 -0.55 -34.31 37.83
C PHE A 7 0.34 -34.96 36.75
N GLY A 8 1.05 -34.12 35.98
CA GLY A 8 2.21 -34.58 35.20
C GLY A 8 3.07 -33.52 34.50
N ASP A 9 2.51 -32.39 34.05
CA ASP A 9 3.20 -31.53 33.06
C ASP A 9 4.13 -30.45 33.65
N GLY A 10 4.08 -30.20 34.96
CA GLY A 10 4.89 -29.16 35.60
C GLY A 10 6.38 -29.50 35.73
N LEU A 11 6.72 -30.78 35.90
CA LEU A 11 8.10 -31.21 36.15
C LEU A 11 8.88 -31.52 34.86
N LEU A 12 8.21 -32.08 33.84
CA LEU A 12 8.82 -32.37 32.54
C LEU A 12 9.27 -31.11 31.79
N SER A 13 8.56 -30.00 31.92
CA SER A 13 8.96 -28.72 31.31
C SER A 13 10.22 -28.13 31.94
N SER A 14 10.43 -28.36 33.25
CA SER A 14 11.63 -27.90 33.97
C SER A 14 12.88 -28.72 33.65
N GLU A 15 12.76 -30.03 33.43
CA GLU A 15 13.89 -30.90 33.10
C GLU A 15 14.34 -30.80 31.63
N VAL A 16 13.44 -30.40 30.72
CA VAL A 16 13.82 -30.10 29.32
C VAL A 16 14.65 -28.81 29.20
N GLY A 17 14.55 -27.90 30.17
CA GLY A 17 15.35 -26.66 30.22
C GLY A 17 16.85 -26.88 30.46
N HIS A 18 17.24 -27.99 31.09
CA HIS A 18 18.63 -28.23 31.51
C HIS A 18 19.42 -29.22 30.64
N ARG A 19 18.83 -29.75 29.55
CA ARG A 19 19.57 -30.46 28.49
C ARG A 19 19.65 -29.64 27.20
N ARG A 20 19.92 -28.34 27.31
CA ARG A 20 20.25 -27.50 26.15
C ARG A 20 21.65 -27.86 25.64
N ARG A 21 21.71 -28.73 24.63
CA ARG A 21 22.83 -28.74 23.69
C ARG A 21 22.82 -27.38 22.99
N SER A 22 23.87 -26.60 23.21
CA SER A 22 24.16 -25.39 22.46
C SER A 22 24.24 -25.72 20.96
N THR A 23 23.60 -24.86 20.15
CA THR A 23 23.69 -24.70 18.69
C THR A 23 23.01 -25.78 17.82
N SER A 24 21.77 -25.52 17.37
CA SER A 24 21.38 -25.48 15.92
C SER A 24 19.91 -25.79 15.60
N PHE A 25 19.13 -26.46 16.45
CA PHE A 25 17.80 -26.97 16.04
C PHE A 25 16.57 -26.15 16.48
N SER A 26 16.62 -25.36 17.56
CA SER A 26 15.43 -24.60 18.02
C SER A 26 15.19 -23.32 17.23
N ASP A 27 16.26 -22.64 16.81
CA ASP A 27 16.17 -21.29 16.25
C ASP A 27 15.62 -21.31 14.82
N ASP A 28 16.02 -22.31 14.04
CA ASP A 28 15.55 -22.48 12.66
C ASP A 28 14.07 -22.86 12.59
N TYR A 29 13.55 -23.59 13.58
CA TYR A 29 12.11 -23.90 13.65
C TYR A 29 11.28 -22.64 13.87
N SER A 30 11.73 -21.75 14.77
CA SER A 30 11.08 -20.46 15.00
C SER A 30 11.12 -19.58 13.76
N VAL A 31 12.24 -19.56 13.02
CA VAL A 31 12.37 -18.84 11.74
C VAL A 31 11.41 -19.43 10.70
N GLN A 32 11.33 -20.75 10.57
CA GLN A 32 10.39 -21.41 9.64
C GLN A 32 8.93 -21.10 9.98
N LYS A 33 8.59 -20.93 11.26
CA LYS A 33 7.23 -20.55 11.69
C LYS A 33 6.84 -19.14 11.23
N THR A 34 7.82 -18.26 10.95
CA THR A 34 7.53 -16.92 10.41
C THR A 34 6.90 -16.98 9.01
N ASN A 35 7.14 -18.05 8.25
CA ASN A 35 6.41 -18.31 7.00
C ASN A 35 4.90 -18.46 7.25
N ASP A 36 4.51 -19.27 8.25
CA ASP A 36 3.10 -19.48 8.57
C ASP A 36 2.44 -18.15 9.00
N ASP A 37 3.10 -17.33 9.83
CA ASP A 37 2.60 -16.01 10.27
C ASP A 37 2.43 -15.02 9.10
N ALA A 38 3.39 -14.99 8.17
CA ALA A 38 3.32 -14.15 6.98
C ALA A 38 2.23 -14.61 6.01
N ALA A 39 2.10 -15.92 5.79
CA ALA A 39 1.08 -16.50 4.92
C ALA A 39 -0.33 -16.29 5.50
N GLU A 40 -0.52 -16.44 6.81
CA GLU A 40 -1.77 -16.11 7.49
C GLU A 40 -2.14 -14.64 7.35
N SER A 41 -1.18 -13.73 7.53
CA SER A 41 -1.44 -12.29 7.41
C SER A 41 -1.83 -11.89 5.98
N LYS A 42 -1.16 -12.48 4.97
CA LYS A 42 -1.53 -12.35 3.55
C LYS A 42 -2.93 -12.94 3.29
N PHE A 43 -3.27 -14.08 3.90
CA PHE A 43 -4.59 -14.71 3.75
C PHE A 43 -5.72 -13.84 4.34
N VAL A 44 -5.53 -13.24 5.53
CA VAL A 44 -6.49 -12.30 6.13
C VAL A 44 -6.74 -11.11 5.22
N ALA A 45 -5.68 -10.53 4.66
CA ALA A 45 -5.80 -9.42 3.70
C ALA A 45 -6.65 -9.80 2.48
N VAL A 46 -6.54 -11.04 1.99
CA VAL A 46 -7.37 -11.54 0.88
C VAL A 46 -8.82 -11.74 1.32
N GLN A 47 -9.07 -12.32 2.50
CA GLN A 47 -10.42 -12.50 3.04
C GLN A 47 -11.15 -11.16 3.23
N GLN A 48 -10.43 -10.14 3.71
CA GLN A 48 -10.92 -8.78 3.87
C GLN A 48 -10.93 -7.96 2.56
N LYS A 49 -10.62 -8.59 1.42
CA LYS A 49 -10.67 -8.01 0.07
C LYS A 49 -9.66 -6.87 -0.18
N TYR A 50 -8.54 -6.84 0.54
CA TYR A 50 -7.45 -5.91 0.24
C TYR A 50 -6.85 -6.16 -1.14
N TYR A 51 -6.69 -7.43 -1.53
CA TYR A 51 -6.31 -7.81 -2.89
C TYR A 51 -6.90 -9.18 -3.25
N SER A 52 -6.82 -9.53 -4.53
CA SER A 52 -7.31 -10.82 -5.03
C SER A 52 -6.17 -11.82 -5.11
N ASP A 53 -6.39 -12.99 -4.53
CA ASP A 53 -5.51 -14.15 -4.63
C ASP A 53 -6.34 -15.42 -4.47
N ASN A 54 -6.57 -16.11 -5.58
CA ASN A 54 -7.37 -17.33 -5.60
C ASN A 54 -6.58 -18.56 -5.13
N PHE A 55 -5.28 -18.42 -4.89
CA PHE A 55 -4.35 -19.53 -4.68
C PHE A 55 -3.93 -19.67 -3.22
N ILE A 56 -3.88 -18.59 -2.45
CA ILE A 56 -3.40 -18.61 -1.05
C ILE A 56 -4.22 -19.54 -0.14
N GLY A 57 -5.52 -19.70 -0.44
CA GLY A 57 -6.40 -20.64 0.26
C GLY A 57 -6.06 -22.12 0.06
N ALA A 58 -5.18 -22.46 -0.88
CA ALA A 58 -4.64 -23.82 -1.00
C ALA A 58 -3.56 -24.13 0.05
N PHE A 59 -2.90 -23.08 0.58
CA PHE A 59 -1.80 -23.20 1.52
C PHE A 59 -2.24 -22.92 2.96
N ILE A 60 -3.18 -21.98 3.16
CA ILE A 60 -3.69 -21.57 4.47
C ILE A 60 -5.20 -21.81 4.53
N HIS A 61 -5.65 -22.50 5.59
CA HIS A 61 -7.05 -22.91 5.77
C HIS A 61 -7.79 -22.05 6.82
N SER A 62 -7.04 -21.49 7.77
CA SER A 62 -7.55 -20.66 8.85
C SER A 62 -6.49 -19.65 9.25
N ALA A 63 -6.90 -18.43 9.60
CA ALA A 63 -6.03 -17.43 10.16
C ALA A 63 -6.72 -16.73 11.34
N GLN A 64 -5.91 -16.23 12.27
CA GLN A 64 -6.41 -15.40 13.36
C GLN A 64 -6.68 -13.97 12.88
N HIS A 65 -7.53 -13.25 13.61
CA HIS A 65 -7.75 -11.81 13.38
C HIS A 65 -6.42 -11.05 13.45
N ARG A 66 -6.28 -10.04 12.59
CA ARG A 66 -5.12 -9.14 12.54
C ARG A 66 -5.61 -7.71 12.57
N ASP A 67 -4.87 -6.85 13.26
CA ASP A 67 -5.23 -5.44 13.35
C ASP A 67 -5.10 -4.74 11.99
N PRO A 68 -5.93 -3.73 11.68
CA PRO A 68 -6.00 -3.13 10.35
C PRO A 68 -4.67 -2.56 9.84
N GLU A 69 -3.82 -2.03 10.71
CA GLU A 69 -2.49 -1.53 10.37
C GLU A 69 -1.55 -2.65 9.88
N ILE A 70 -1.66 -3.84 10.46
CA ILE A 70 -0.89 -5.02 10.04
C ILE A 70 -1.36 -5.46 8.65
N VAL A 71 -2.67 -5.57 8.46
CA VAL A 71 -3.25 -6.00 7.18
C VAL A 71 -2.91 -5.00 6.07
N ARG A 72 -3.03 -3.69 6.33
CA ARG A 72 -2.61 -2.62 5.41
C ARG A 72 -1.12 -2.71 5.07
N GLY A 73 -0.27 -2.98 6.05
CA GLY A 73 1.16 -3.21 5.85
C GLY A 73 1.45 -4.38 4.91
N TYR A 74 0.82 -5.54 5.14
CA TYR A 74 0.96 -6.73 4.29
C TYR A 74 0.39 -6.53 2.87
N TRP A 75 -0.74 -5.84 2.75
CA TRP A 75 -1.30 -5.47 1.46
C TRP A 75 -0.33 -4.58 0.68
N ALA A 76 0.15 -3.50 1.29
CA ALA A 76 1.09 -2.60 0.65
C ALA A 76 2.35 -3.37 0.22
N ARG A 77 2.86 -4.26 1.08
CA ARG A 77 4.09 -5.05 0.83
C ARG A 77 3.91 -5.91 -0.41
N THR A 78 2.80 -6.65 -0.45
CA THR A 78 2.44 -7.53 -1.57
C THR A 78 2.24 -6.72 -2.85
N ALA A 79 1.55 -5.57 -2.77
CA ALA A 79 1.29 -4.71 -3.92
C ALA A 79 2.58 -4.13 -4.52
N ALA A 80 3.49 -3.62 -3.67
CA ALA A 80 4.75 -3.03 -4.11
C ALA A 80 5.63 -4.05 -4.83
N ILE A 81 5.84 -5.23 -4.23
CA ILE A 81 6.66 -6.30 -4.82
C ILE A 81 6.03 -6.80 -6.13
N THR A 82 4.73 -7.06 -6.12
CA THR A 82 4.00 -7.51 -7.32
C THR A 82 4.13 -6.47 -8.45
N SER A 83 4.00 -5.18 -8.14
CA SER A 83 4.12 -4.10 -9.12
C SER A 83 5.50 -4.06 -9.78
N ILE A 84 6.57 -4.20 -8.99
CA ILE A 84 7.95 -4.21 -9.51
C ILE A 84 8.19 -5.46 -10.37
N VAL A 85 7.76 -6.63 -9.90
CA VAL A 85 7.93 -7.89 -10.65
C VAL A 85 7.18 -7.85 -11.98
N SER A 86 5.93 -7.38 -11.98
CA SER A 86 5.16 -7.22 -13.22
C SER A 86 5.81 -6.25 -14.20
N GLN A 87 6.40 -5.15 -13.72
CA GLN A 87 7.11 -4.21 -14.59
C GLN A 87 8.40 -4.80 -15.15
N PHE A 88 9.17 -5.50 -14.31
CA PHE A 88 10.35 -6.22 -14.75
C PHE A 88 10.01 -7.21 -15.87
N ILE A 89 8.95 -8.01 -15.69
CA ILE A 89 8.48 -8.94 -16.72
C ILE A 89 8.01 -8.20 -17.98
N LYS A 90 7.26 -7.09 -17.85
CA LYS A 90 6.82 -6.31 -19.01
C LYS A 90 7.98 -5.73 -19.82
N SER A 91 9.06 -5.32 -19.16
CA SER A 91 10.24 -4.76 -19.82
C SER A 91 11.19 -5.83 -20.36
N SER A 92 11.31 -6.97 -19.69
CA SER A 92 12.16 -8.09 -20.11
C SER A 92 11.46 -9.08 -21.05
N GLY A 93 10.14 -9.08 -21.13
CA GLY A 93 9.33 -10.01 -21.90
C GLY A 93 9.51 -11.46 -21.43
N SER A 94 9.40 -12.40 -22.37
CA SER A 94 9.59 -13.84 -22.13
C SER A 94 11.01 -14.22 -21.70
N SER A 95 11.96 -13.29 -21.74
CA SER A 95 13.33 -13.48 -21.29
C SER A 95 13.51 -13.27 -19.78
N ALA A 96 12.49 -12.81 -19.05
CA ALA A 96 12.58 -12.58 -17.61
C ALA A 96 12.79 -13.89 -16.84
N GLN A 97 13.74 -13.90 -15.92
CA GLN A 97 13.91 -14.95 -14.91
C GLN A 97 13.66 -14.37 -13.52
N ILE A 98 12.92 -15.10 -12.67
CA ILE A 98 12.59 -14.66 -11.32
C ILE A 98 13.07 -15.71 -10.32
N ILE A 99 13.75 -15.27 -9.27
CA ILE A 99 14.17 -16.11 -8.15
C ILE A 99 13.62 -15.51 -6.86
N ASN A 100 12.77 -16.25 -6.16
CA ASN A 100 12.25 -15.87 -4.85
C ASN A 100 12.99 -16.64 -3.75
N LEU A 101 13.79 -15.95 -2.95
CA LEU A 101 14.57 -16.52 -1.86
C LEU A 101 13.77 -16.41 -0.55
N GLY A 102 13.63 -17.52 0.18
CA GLY A 102 12.75 -17.58 1.34
C GLY A 102 11.29 -17.41 0.94
N ALA A 103 10.88 -18.10 -0.14
CA ALA A 103 9.59 -17.87 -0.77
C ALA A 103 8.40 -18.28 0.12
N GLY A 104 8.61 -19.16 1.10
CA GLY A 104 7.54 -19.66 1.95
C GLY A 104 6.36 -20.19 1.13
N PHE A 105 5.14 -19.86 1.54
CA PHE A 105 3.91 -20.13 0.80
C PHE A 105 3.47 -18.99 -0.13
N ASP A 106 4.41 -18.21 -0.66
CA ASP A 106 4.05 -17.18 -1.64
C ASP A 106 3.40 -17.79 -2.90
N THR A 107 2.43 -17.05 -3.43
CA THR A 107 1.56 -17.44 -4.54
C THR A 107 1.83 -16.65 -5.83
N LEU A 108 2.88 -15.80 -5.83
CA LEU A 108 3.16 -14.84 -6.89
C LEU A 108 3.26 -15.50 -8.28
N TYR A 109 3.84 -16.70 -8.38
CA TYR A 109 3.88 -17.45 -9.64
C TYR A 109 2.48 -17.60 -10.26
N TRP A 110 1.52 -18.14 -9.50
CA TRP A 110 0.16 -18.37 -10.00
C TRP A 110 -0.57 -17.06 -10.27
N ARG A 111 -0.40 -16.04 -9.42
CA ARG A 111 -0.98 -14.70 -9.66
C ARG A 111 -0.44 -14.06 -10.95
N LEU A 112 0.83 -14.24 -11.27
CA LEU A 112 1.42 -13.75 -12.52
C LEU A 112 0.87 -14.51 -13.73
N LYS A 113 0.69 -15.84 -13.63
CA LYS A 113 0.08 -16.65 -14.69
C LYS A 113 -1.39 -16.30 -14.93
N GLU A 114 -2.17 -16.11 -13.86
CA GLU A 114 -3.57 -15.70 -13.94
C GLU A 114 -3.76 -14.34 -14.63
N THR A 115 -2.81 -13.43 -14.42
CA THR A 115 -2.78 -12.11 -15.08
C THR A 115 -2.20 -12.12 -16.49
N GLY A 116 -1.82 -13.29 -17.03
CA GLY A 116 -1.33 -13.47 -18.39
C GLY A 116 0.14 -13.08 -18.61
N HIS A 117 0.94 -12.93 -17.55
CA HIS A 117 2.36 -12.65 -17.70
C HIS A 117 3.12 -13.88 -18.20
N THR A 118 4.05 -13.67 -19.13
CA THR A 118 4.96 -14.70 -19.66
C THR A 118 6.39 -14.38 -19.27
N PHE A 119 7.09 -15.35 -18.71
CA PHE A 119 8.49 -15.28 -18.28
C PHE A 119 9.18 -16.62 -18.59
N ASN A 120 10.52 -16.63 -18.55
CA ASN A 120 11.31 -17.81 -18.89
C ASN A 120 11.25 -18.86 -17.77
N LYS A 121 11.61 -18.47 -16.54
CA LYS A 121 11.66 -19.34 -15.36
C LYS A 121 11.31 -18.57 -14.08
N PHE A 122 10.63 -19.25 -13.17
CA PHE A 122 10.33 -18.81 -11.81
C PHE A 122 10.84 -19.85 -10.83
N VAL A 123 11.82 -19.48 -10.01
CA VAL A 123 12.49 -20.39 -9.08
C VAL A 123 12.25 -19.91 -7.66
N GLU A 124 11.82 -20.81 -6.78
CA GLU A 124 11.62 -20.54 -5.37
C GLU A 124 12.58 -21.37 -4.53
N PHE A 125 13.16 -20.73 -3.51
CA PHE A 125 13.99 -21.40 -2.52
C PHE A 125 13.43 -21.20 -1.12
N ASP A 126 13.45 -22.25 -0.32
CA ASP A 126 13.21 -22.18 1.13
C ASP A 126 13.86 -23.39 1.81
N PHE A 127 13.78 -23.51 3.13
CA PHE A 127 14.19 -24.72 3.83
C PHE A 127 13.43 -25.94 3.30
N SER A 128 14.12 -27.09 3.23
CA SER A 128 13.55 -28.34 2.69
C SER A 128 12.28 -28.79 3.41
N SER A 129 12.11 -28.46 4.70
CA SER A 129 10.88 -28.69 5.46
C SER A 129 9.70 -27.87 4.94
N VAL A 130 9.94 -26.61 4.59
CA VAL A 130 8.94 -25.67 4.07
C VAL A 130 8.57 -26.03 2.64
N THR A 131 9.57 -26.31 1.78
CA THR A 131 9.31 -26.71 0.40
C THR A 131 8.58 -28.05 0.34
N ALA A 132 8.96 -29.06 1.14
CA ALA A 132 8.23 -30.32 1.23
C ALA A 132 6.76 -30.13 1.65
N LYS A 133 6.49 -29.22 2.59
CA LYS A 133 5.10 -28.86 2.98
C LYS A 133 4.36 -28.20 1.82
N LYS A 134 4.99 -27.27 1.11
CA LYS A 134 4.42 -26.58 -0.06
C LYS A 134 4.13 -27.55 -1.21
N ILE A 135 5.04 -28.47 -1.54
CA ILE A 135 4.85 -29.49 -2.59
C ILE A 135 3.60 -30.33 -2.31
N ARG A 136 3.47 -30.82 -1.07
CA ARG A 136 2.28 -31.59 -0.66
C ARG A 136 0.99 -30.78 -0.82
N GLN A 137 1.01 -29.49 -0.52
CA GLN A 137 -0.15 -28.61 -0.68
C GLN A 137 -0.47 -28.34 -2.15
N ILE A 138 0.55 -28.13 -3.00
CA ILE A 138 0.40 -28.00 -4.46
C ILE A 138 -0.29 -29.24 -5.05
N GLN A 139 0.18 -30.43 -4.68
CA GLN A 139 -0.35 -31.70 -5.20
C GLN A 139 -1.74 -32.06 -4.64
N ARG A 140 -2.05 -31.67 -3.40
CA ARG A 140 -3.30 -32.04 -2.71
C ARG A 140 -4.40 -30.98 -2.77
N SER A 141 -4.14 -29.82 -3.35
CA SER A 141 -5.08 -28.71 -3.40
C SER A 141 -6.43 -29.14 -4.02
N LYS A 142 -7.51 -29.04 -3.24
CA LYS A 142 -8.88 -29.38 -3.67
C LYS A 142 -9.65 -28.16 -4.19
N THR A 143 -9.21 -26.96 -3.81
CA THR A 143 -9.88 -25.69 -4.14
C THR A 143 -9.50 -25.20 -5.53
N VAL A 144 -8.21 -25.28 -5.87
CA VAL A 144 -7.67 -24.89 -7.18
C VAL A 144 -6.65 -25.92 -7.66
N ASN A 145 -6.73 -26.33 -8.92
CA ASN A 145 -5.71 -27.19 -9.52
C ASN A 145 -4.44 -26.38 -9.83
N LEU A 146 -3.53 -26.28 -8.86
CA LEU A 146 -2.30 -25.50 -9.01
C LEU A 146 -1.38 -26.07 -10.10
N CYS A 147 -1.43 -27.39 -10.31
CA CYS A 147 -0.59 -28.08 -11.29
C CYS A 147 -0.94 -27.75 -12.74
N SER A 148 -2.16 -27.28 -13.03
CA SER A 148 -2.57 -26.95 -14.41
C SER A 148 -1.92 -25.67 -14.95
N TYR A 149 -1.28 -24.88 -14.09
CA TYR A 149 -0.62 -23.63 -14.49
C TYR A 149 0.83 -23.83 -14.95
N PHE A 150 1.41 -24.98 -14.66
CA PHE A 150 2.78 -25.32 -15.04
C PHE A 150 2.91 -25.59 -16.54
N SER A 151 4.08 -25.29 -17.10
CA SER A 151 4.35 -25.61 -18.52
C SER A 151 4.56 -27.11 -18.77
N GLU A 152 5.05 -27.84 -17.77
CA GLU A 152 5.33 -29.27 -17.84
C GLU A 152 4.78 -30.02 -16.63
N SER A 153 4.70 -31.34 -16.72
CA SER A 153 4.29 -32.20 -15.60
C SER A 153 5.26 -32.07 -14.43
N ALA A 154 4.73 -31.95 -13.22
CA ALA A 154 5.52 -31.81 -12.02
C ALA A 154 6.36 -33.08 -11.73
N VAL A 155 7.67 -32.92 -11.65
CA VAL A 155 8.63 -33.96 -11.28
C VAL A 155 9.21 -33.61 -9.91
N GLU A 156 8.88 -34.43 -8.91
CA GLU A 156 9.42 -34.29 -7.55
C GLU A 156 10.74 -35.06 -7.42
N THR A 157 11.74 -34.42 -6.83
CA THR A 157 13.04 -35.02 -6.52
C THR A 157 13.40 -34.77 -5.07
N GLN A 158 14.04 -35.75 -4.41
CA GLN A 158 14.52 -35.64 -3.03
C GLN A 158 13.45 -35.28 -1.96
N HIS A 159 12.16 -35.39 -2.29
CA HIS A 159 11.02 -35.02 -1.41
C HIS A 159 10.98 -33.55 -0.95
N SER A 160 11.83 -32.69 -1.53
CA SER A 160 11.93 -31.25 -1.20
C SER A 160 12.01 -30.37 -2.43
N ASP A 161 12.21 -30.96 -3.61
CA ASP A 161 12.47 -30.25 -4.85
C ASP A 161 11.39 -30.63 -5.88
N LEU A 162 10.90 -29.64 -6.63
CA LEU A 162 9.85 -29.79 -7.62
C LEU A 162 10.25 -29.05 -8.90
N HIS A 163 10.22 -29.74 -10.03
CA HIS A 163 10.50 -29.17 -11.35
C HIS A 163 9.28 -29.32 -12.25
N CYS A 164 8.78 -28.21 -12.80
CA CYS A 164 7.57 -28.18 -13.64
C CYS A 164 7.78 -27.36 -14.94
N GLY A 165 8.99 -27.44 -15.52
CA GLY A 165 9.39 -26.70 -16.72
C GLY A 165 9.77 -25.25 -16.42
N ASP A 166 8.77 -24.37 -16.36
CA ASP A 166 8.94 -22.93 -16.11
C ASP A 166 8.87 -22.54 -14.62
N TYR A 167 8.45 -23.46 -13.76
CA TYR A 167 8.44 -23.31 -12.30
C TYR A 167 9.35 -24.33 -11.63
N HIS A 168 10.13 -23.87 -10.65
CA HIS A 168 10.98 -24.70 -9.81
C HIS A 168 10.84 -24.31 -8.35
N LEU A 169 10.69 -25.29 -7.47
CA LEU A 169 10.68 -25.09 -6.02
C LEU A 169 11.77 -25.99 -5.42
N LEU A 170 12.75 -25.39 -4.77
CA LEU A 170 13.98 -26.07 -4.37
C LEU A 170 14.23 -25.89 -2.87
N GLY A 171 14.37 -27.02 -2.15
CA GLY A 171 14.65 -27.01 -0.71
C GLY A 171 16.15 -26.82 -0.46
N ALA A 172 16.58 -25.68 0.07
CA ALA A 172 17.99 -25.41 0.37
C ALA A 172 18.13 -24.52 1.61
N ASP A 173 19.12 -24.80 2.46
CA ASP A 173 19.56 -23.82 3.45
C ASP A 173 20.43 -22.77 2.75
N LEU A 174 19.91 -21.55 2.61
CA LEU A 174 20.60 -20.45 1.91
C LEU A 174 21.92 -20.06 2.58
N ARG A 175 22.14 -20.39 3.86
CA ARG A 175 23.41 -20.17 4.56
C ARG A 175 24.50 -21.11 4.04
N GLN A 176 24.11 -22.28 3.51
CA GLN A 176 25.00 -23.27 2.91
C GLN A 176 25.21 -22.96 1.43
N ILE A 177 26.01 -21.92 1.15
CA ILE A 177 26.17 -21.34 -0.19
C ILE A 177 26.51 -22.37 -1.29
N ARG A 178 27.31 -23.40 -0.98
CA ARG A 178 27.69 -24.45 -1.94
C ARG A 178 26.51 -25.31 -2.35
N GLU A 179 25.68 -25.72 -1.38
CA GLU A 179 24.46 -26.48 -1.64
C GLU A 179 23.47 -25.62 -2.43
N PHE A 180 23.30 -24.35 -2.01
CA PHE A 180 22.43 -23.40 -2.70
C PHE A 180 22.78 -23.25 -4.19
N ILE A 181 24.05 -23.01 -4.52
CA ILE A 181 24.49 -22.86 -5.91
C ILE A 181 24.33 -24.18 -6.70
N GLN A 182 24.65 -25.33 -6.09
CA GLN A 182 24.44 -26.62 -6.75
C GLN A 182 22.95 -26.86 -7.08
N LYS A 183 22.04 -26.50 -6.16
CA LYS A 183 20.59 -26.57 -6.42
C LYS A 183 20.14 -25.53 -7.44
N LEU A 184 20.72 -24.33 -7.44
CA LEU A 184 20.44 -23.31 -8.46
C LEU A 184 20.74 -23.80 -9.88
N GLU A 185 21.83 -24.56 -10.07
CA GLU A 185 22.19 -25.14 -11.36
C GLU A 185 21.16 -26.17 -11.87
N THR A 186 20.44 -26.87 -10.97
CA THR A 186 19.40 -27.84 -11.39
C THR A 186 18.18 -27.16 -12.00
N ALA A 187 17.92 -25.89 -11.67
CA ALA A 187 16.87 -25.09 -12.29
C ALA A 187 17.19 -24.71 -13.76
N LYS A 188 18.43 -24.90 -14.22
CA LYS A 188 18.88 -24.61 -15.60
C LYS A 188 18.54 -23.18 -16.04
N LEU A 189 18.83 -22.20 -15.18
CA LEU A 189 18.70 -20.77 -15.51
C LEU A 189 19.73 -20.36 -16.56
N ASP A 190 19.49 -19.23 -17.23
CA ASP A 190 20.37 -18.71 -18.28
C ASP A 190 21.03 -17.44 -17.77
N ASN A 191 22.32 -17.54 -17.47
CA ASN A 191 23.11 -16.47 -16.87
C ASN A 191 23.23 -15.21 -17.75
N SER A 192 22.84 -15.30 -19.03
CA SER A 192 22.80 -14.17 -19.96
C SER A 192 21.47 -13.39 -19.95
N LEU A 193 20.41 -13.96 -19.40
CA LEU A 193 19.09 -13.35 -19.33
C LEU A 193 18.92 -12.46 -18.09
N PRO A 194 18.04 -11.45 -18.14
CA PRO A 194 17.77 -10.58 -17.00
C PRO A 194 17.08 -11.37 -15.88
N THR A 195 17.73 -11.43 -14.72
CA THR A 195 17.23 -12.17 -13.54
C THR A 195 16.88 -11.23 -12.40
N LEU A 196 15.65 -11.34 -11.88
CA LEU A 196 15.16 -10.61 -10.72
C LEU A 196 15.18 -11.52 -9.49
N ILE A 197 15.91 -11.11 -8.45
CA ILE A 197 15.93 -11.78 -7.15
C ILE A 197 14.98 -11.05 -6.20
N ILE A 198 14.15 -11.81 -5.49
CA ILE A 198 13.26 -11.32 -4.44
C ILE A 198 13.76 -11.88 -3.11
N ALA A 199 14.05 -10.99 -2.17
CA ALA A 199 14.28 -11.31 -0.77
C ALA A 199 13.26 -10.53 0.07
N GLU A 200 12.21 -11.22 0.49
CA GLU A 200 11.08 -10.62 1.18
C GLU A 200 11.09 -11.01 2.66
N CYS A 201 11.61 -10.12 3.52
CA CYS A 201 11.89 -10.36 4.94
C CYS A 201 12.78 -11.60 5.17
N LEU A 202 13.81 -11.79 4.35
CA LEU A 202 14.70 -12.96 4.45
C LEU A 202 15.99 -12.66 5.21
N PHE A 203 16.79 -11.69 4.75
CA PHE A 203 18.18 -11.54 5.21
C PHE A 203 18.30 -11.14 6.68
N VAL A 204 17.25 -10.56 7.26
CA VAL A 204 17.19 -10.22 8.69
C VAL A 204 17.32 -11.45 9.61
N TYR A 205 16.95 -12.65 9.12
CA TYR A 205 17.04 -13.91 9.87
C TYR A 205 18.41 -14.60 9.82
N MET A 206 19.39 -14.02 9.12
CA MET A 206 20.74 -14.58 9.01
C MET A 206 21.81 -13.52 9.26
N ASP A 207 23.01 -13.95 9.63
CA ASP A 207 24.12 -13.03 9.87
C ASP A 207 24.50 -12.25 8.61
N GLN A 208 25.09 -11.07 8.82
CA GLN A 208 25.60 -10.21 7.75
C GLN A 208 26.48 -10.97 6.76
N GLN A 209 27.38 -11.83 7.24
CA GLN A 209 28.29 -12.60 6.38
C GLN A 209 27.54 -13.53 5.41
N HIS A 210 26.50 -14.22 5.88
CA HIS A 210 25.71 -15.13 5.04
C HIS A 210 24.93 -14.35 3.98
N SER A 211 24.26 -13.26 4.37
CA SER A 211 23.53 -12.40 3.43
C SER A 211 24.45 -11.81 2.35
N GLN A 212 25.66 -11.38 2.74
CA GLN A 212 26.67 -10.86 1.83
C GLN A 212 27.17 -11.92 0.84
N ASN A 213 27.47 -13.13 1.32
CA ASN A 213 27.89 -14.23 0.45
C ASN A 213 26.83 -14.57 -0.61
N ILE A 214 25.55 -14.59 -0.24
CA ILE A 214 24.45 -14.86 -1.19
C ILE A 214 24.40 -13.77 -2.27
N ILE A 215 24.41 -12.49 -1.86
CA ILE A 215 24.37 -11.36 -2.80
C ILE A 215 25.59 -11.40 -3.73
N GLU A 216 26.78 -11.68 -3.20
CA GLU A 216 28.02 -11.75 -3.96
C GLU A 216 27.99 -12.85 -5.02
N GLU A 217 27.64 -14.08 -4.63
CA GLU A 217 27.64 -15.22 -5.53
C GLU A 217 26.57 -15.08 -6.64
N LEU A 218 25.37 -14.61 -6.30
CA LEU A 218 24.35 -14.32 -7.32
C LEU A 218 24.79 -13.20 -8.26
N ALA A 219 25.43 -12.15 -7.73
CA ALA A 219 25.94 -11.06 -8.55
C ALA A 219 27.10 -11.48 -9.45
N LYS A 220 27.84 -12.55 -9.13
CA LYS A 220 28.85 -13.17 -10.00
C LYS A 220 28.20 -14.09 -11.04
N TYR A 221 27.16 -14.82 -10.65
CA TYR A 221 26.51 -15.83 -11.47
C TYR A 221 25.78 -15.22 -12.68
N PHE A 222 25.04 -14.13 -12.50
CA PHE A 222 24.24 -13.49 -13.55
C PHE A 222 24.91 -12.25 -14.15
N LYS A 223 24.83 -12.09 -15.47
CA LYS A 223 25.34 -10.88 -16.17
C LYS A 223 24.47 -9.65 -15.91
N THR A 224 23.16 -9.84 -15.86
CA THR A 224 22.16 -8.81 -15.59
C THR A 224 21.28 -9.26 -14.44
N ILE A 225 21.39 -8.59 -13.30
CA ILE A 225 20.71 -8.95 -12.06
C ILE A 225 20.06 -7.73 -11.43
N ALA A 226 18.79 -7.89 -11.06
CA ALA A 226 18.03 -6.98 -10.24
C ALA A 226 17.73 -7.65 -8.90
N PHE A 227 17.76 -6.89 -7.82
CA PHE A 227 17.50 -7.38 -6.47
C PHE A 227 16.40 -6.53 -5.83
N ILE A 228 15.35 -7.16 -5.34
CA ILE A 228 14.34 -6.55 -4.47
C ILE A 228 14.60 -7.07 -3.07
N ASN A 229 14.93 -6.17 -2.15
CA ASN A 229 15.03 -6.50 -0.73
C ASN A 229 14.00 -5.70 0.06
N TYR A 230 13.07 -6.40 0.70
CA TYR A 230 12.10 -5.81 1.61
C TYR A 230 12.40 -6.30 3.03
N GLU A 231 12.78 -5.42 3.94
CA GLU A 231 13.03 -5.78 5.34
C GLU A 231 13.04 -4.55 6.24
N GLN A 232 13.28 -4.77 7.53
CA GLN A 232 13.32 -3.75 8.56
C GLN A 232 14.42 -2.71 8.31
N VAL A 233 14.18 -1.48 8.79
CA VAL A 233 15.16 -0.40 8.81
C VAL A 233 14.90 0.53 10.00
N ASN A 234 15.87 1.38 10.36
CA ASN A 234 15.79 2.32 11.48
C ASN A 234 15.61 1.60 12.83
N MET A 235 16.31 0.48 13.03
CA MET A 235 16.12 -0.39 14.19
C MET A 235 16.79 0.11 15.49
N ASN A 236 16.93 1.42 15.66
CA ASN A 236 17.67 2.08 16.74
C ASN A 236 16.83 3.03 17.61
N ASP A 237 15.49 2.98 17.50
CA ASP A 237 14.58 3.82 18.26
C ASP A 237 13.85 3.03 19.39
N ASN A 238 12.80 3.61 19.98
CA ASN A 238 12.01 2.93 21.02
C ASN A 238 11.01 1.93 20.43
N PHE A 239 10.52 2.17 19.22
CA PHE A 239 9.61 1.25 18.54
C PHE A 239 10.33 -0.07 18.22
N SER A 240 11.56 0.02 17.72
CA SER A 240 12.38 -1.14 17.41
C SER A 240 12.65 -2.01 18.64
N LYS A 241 12.88 -1.41 19.82
CA LYS A 241 13.04 -2.16 21.08
C LYS A 241 11.80 -2.98 21.40
N ILE A 242 10.62 -2.36 21.35
CA ILE A 242 9.34 -3.05 21.60
C ILE A 242 9.13 -4.18 20.57
N MET A 243 9.42 -3.91 19.30
CA MET A 243 9.34 -4.90 18.23
C MET A 243 10.29 -6.09 18.49
N LEU A 244 11.54 -5.83 18.87
CA LEU A 244 12.53 -6.86 19.14
C LEU A 244 12.18 -7.68 20.39
N ASP A 245 11.69 -7.04 21.45
CA ASP A 245 11.23 -7.74 22.66
C ASP A 245 10.06 -8.68 22.32
N ASN A 246 9.11 -8.21 21.51
CA ASN A 246 7.99 -9.03 21.04
C ASN A 246 8.45 -10.25 20.20
N LEU A 247 9.47 -10.09 19.36
CA LEU A 247 10.03 -11.19 18.57
C LEU A 247 10.83 -12.17 19.43
N ASN A 248 11.66 -11.66 20.34
CA ASN A 248 12.44 -12.47 21.28
C ASN A 248 11.52 -13.31 22.18
N ASN A 249 10.39 -12.75 22.64
CA ASN A 249 9.38 -13.49 23.40
C ASN A 249 8.74 -14.63 22.61
N ARG A 250 8.77 -14.57 21.27
CA ARG A 250 8.33 -15.65 20.36
C ARG A 250 9.46 -16.60 19.97
N GLY A 251 10.66 -16.42 20.51
CA GLY A 251 11.86 -17.18 20.17
C GLY A 251 12.43 -16.87 18.79
N ILE A 252 12.11 -15.70 18.22
CA ILE A 252 12.61 -15.24 16.92
C ILE A 252 13.76 -14.26 17.18
N HIS A 253 14.96 -14.68 16.81
CA HIS A 253 16.15 -13.84 16.85
C HIS A 253 16.46 -13.29 15.45
N LEU A 254 17.00 -12.07 15.40
CA LEU A 254 17.31 -11.36 14.16
C LEU A 254 18.82 -11.07 14.07
N PRO A 255 19.66 -12.01 13.62
CA PRO A 255 21.10 -11.81 13.56
C PRO A 255 21.52 -10.74 12.54
N GLY A 256 20.71 -10.52 11.49
CA GLY A 256 20.96 -9.52 10.44
C GLY A 256 20.68 -8.08 10.86
N LEU A 257 20.23 -7.84 12.09
CA LEU A 257 19.74 -6.54 12.58
C LEU A 257 20.78 -5.42 12.48
N VAL A 258 22.07 -5.75 12.62
CA VAL A 258 23.19 -4.79 12.51
C VAL A 258 23.13 -3.99 11.20
N VAL A 259 22.68 -4.63 10.12
CA VAL A 259 22.61 -3.97 8.80
C VAL A 259 21.29 -3.22 8.60
N CYS A 260 20.30 -3.46 9.46
CA CYS A 260 19.00 -2.78 9.48
C CYS A 260 19.00 -1.50 10.33
N GLU A 261 20.16 -1.04 10.83
CA GLU A 261 20.27 0.16 11.66
C GLU A 261 19.78 1.41 10.92
N SER A 262 20.11 1.56 9.64
CA SER A 262 19.77 2.76 8.87
C SER A 262 19.69 2.50 7.37
N LEU A 263 19.22 3.52 6.65
CA LEU A 263 19.17 3.46 5.18
C LEU A 263 20.57 3.36 4.56
N SER A 264 21.59 3.93 5.20
CA SER A 264 22.97 3.91 4.70
C SER A 264 23.58 2.52 4.84
N THR A 265 23.37 1.83 5.97
CA THR A 265 23.87 0.46 6.17
C THR A 265 23.23 -0.52 5.18
N GLN A 266 21.92 -0.36 4.95
CA GLN A 266 21.20 -1.13 3.93
C GLN A 266 21.75 -0.92 2.51
N LYS A 267 22.04 0.34 2.12
CA LYS A 267 22.66 0.65 0.82
C LYS A 267 24.07 0.08 0.71
N GLN A 268 24.87 0.19 1.77
CA GLN A 268 26.24 -0.34 1.79
C GLN A 268 26.27 -1.85 1.53
N ARG A 269 25.28 -2.60 2.02
CA ARG A 269 25.16 -4.05 1.77
C ARG A 269 25.23 -4.41 0.29
N PHE A 270 24.62 -3.61 -0.59
CA PHE A 270 24.62 -3.84 -2.04
C PHE A 270 25.76 -3.14 -2.77
N PHE A 271 26.23 -1.99 -2.27
CA PHE A 271 27.30 -1.22 -2.91
C PHE A 271 28.61 -2.00 -3.02
N CYS A 272 28.91 -2.84 -2.02
CA CYS A 272 30.10 -3.68 -1.98
C CYS A 272 30.23 -4.63 -3.19
N PHE A 273 29.14 -4.94 -3.90
CA PHE A 273 29.11 -5.94 -4.98
C PHE A 273 28.91 -5.35 -6.38
N LYS A 274 29.30 -4.07 -6.56
CA LYS A 274 29.27 -3.34 -7.85
C LYS A 274 27.86 -3.16 -8.43
N PHE A 275 26.84 -3.14 -7.58
CA PHE A 275 25.51 -2.64 -7.97
C PHE A 275 25.63 -1.13 -8.18
N PHE A 276 25.51 -0.68 -9.43
CA PHE A 276 25.73 0.72 -9.79
C PHE A 276 24.49 1.60 -9.55
N LYS A 277 23.30 0.98 -9.50
CA LYS A 277 22.05 1.68 -9.19
C LYS A 277 21.38 1.00 -8.01
N ILE A 278 21.27 1.74 -6.90
CA ILE A 278 20.55 1.30 -5.70
C ILE A 278 19.49 2.34 -5.42
N LEU A 279 18.24 1.97 -5.67
CA LEU A 279 17.08 2.75 -5.30
C LEU A 279 16.61 2.31 -3.93
N PHE A 280 16.29 3.29 -3.10
CA PHE A 280 15.82 3.07 -1.76
C PHE A 280 14.50 3.78 -1.60
N PHE A 281 13.55 3.10 -0.97
CA PHE A 281 12.26 3.66 -0.68
C PHE A 281 11.86 3.36 0.76
N ARG A 282 11.47 4.41 1.48
CA ARG A 282 10.74 4.21 2.74
C ARG A 282 9.42 3.59 2.39
N PHE A 283 9.04 2.58 3.15
CA PHE A 283 7.87 1.82 2.79
C PHE A 283 6.57 2.63 2.96
N SER A 284 6.56 3.58 3.91
CA SER A 284 5.52 4.62 4.05
C SER A 284 5.29 5.43 2.77
N THR A 285 6.34 5.64 1.98
CA THR A 285 6.28 6.40 0.72
C THR A 285 5.88 5.48 -0.45
N VAL A 286 6.52 4.31 -0.58
CA VAL A 286 6.38 3.49 -1.80
C VAL A 286 5.23 2.49 -1.80
N GLY A 287 4.84 1.95 -0.65
CA GLY A 287 3.70 1.04 -0.57
C GLY A 287 2.41 1.69 -1.09
N PHE A 288 2.27 2.99 -0.84
CA PHE A 288 1.15 3.79 -1.34
C PHE A 288 1.43 4.40 -2.72
N GLN A 289 2.63 4.94 -2.98
CA GLN A 289 2.90 5.59 -4.28
C GLN A 289 3.03 4.62 -5.46
N THR A 290 3.40 3.35 -5.25
CA THR A 290 3.44 2.36 -6.36
C THR A 290 2.05 1.89 -6.79
N VAL A 291 1.02 2.29 -6.04
CA VAL A 291 -0.36 1.86 -6.21
C VAL A 291 -1.22 3.05 -6.60
N ASN A 292 -2.16 2.84 -7.53
CA ASN A 292 -3.07 3.90 -7.98
C ASN A 292 -3.92 4.46 -6.82
N ALA A 293 -4.15 5.77 -6.82
CA ALA A 293 -4.93 6.45 -5.78
C ALA A 293 -6.35 5.90 -5.60
N TRP A 294 -6.98 5.37 -6.66
CA TRP A 294 -8.28 4.69 -6.55
C TRP A 294 -8.21 3.47 -5.64
N THR A 295 -7.15 2.66 -5.77
CA THR A 295 -6.97 1.47 -4.95
C THR A 295 -6.72 1.88 -3.50
N ILE A 296 -5.94 2.93 -3.24
CA ILE A 296 -5.72 3.45 -1.87
C ILE A 296 -7.05 3.86 -1.23
N ASN A 297 -7.86 4.69 -1.91
CA ASN A 297 -9.18 5.08 -1.40
C ASN A 297 -10.08 3.86 -1.16
N ARG A 298 -10.05 2.87 -2.05
CA ARG A 298 -10.79 1.62 -1.86
C ARG A 298 -10.36 0.90 -0.59
N ILE A 299 -9.07 0.78 -0.35
CA ILE A 299 -8.53 0.14 0.87
C ILE A 299 -8.92 0.91 2.12
N GLU A 300 -8.79 2.24 2.12
CA GLU A 300 -9.15 3.07 3.27
C GLU A 300 -10.64 2.96 3.64
N MET A 301 -11.49 2.59 2.68
CA MET A 301 -12.93 2.38 2.89
C MET A 301 -13.30 0.97 3.34
N LEU A 302 -12.38 -0.02 3.29
CA LEU A 302 -12.68 -1.39 3.72
C LEU A 302 -12.81 -1.49 5.23
N GLU A 303 -11.88 -0.88 5.95
CA GLU A 303 -11.83 -0.89 7.41
C GLU A 303 -11.41 0.49 7.92
N PRO A 304 -12.10 1.06 8.92
CA PRO A 304 -11.66 2.30 9.55
C PRO A 304 -10.30 2.09 10.22
N LEU A 305 -9.44 3.09 10.16
CA LEU A 305 -8.15 3.10 10.83
C LEU A 305 -8.10 4.31 11.76
N ASP A 306 -8.25 4.05 13.04
CA ASP A 306 -8.25 5.07 14.09
C ASP A 306 -6.82 5.54 14.41
N GLU A 307 -5.83 4.62 14.34
CA GLU A 307 -4.42 4.89 14.67
C GLU A 307 -3.55 5.01 13.41
N ARG A 308 -3.64 6.15 12.71
CA ARG A 308 -2.82 6.42 11.51
C ARG A 308 -1.33 6.57 11.84
N GLU A 309 -1.03 7.06 13.03
CA GLU A 309 0.32 7.24 13.54
C GLU A 309 1.03 5.90 13.70
N LEU A 310 0.33 4.88 14.24
CA LEU A 310 0.88 3.53 14.41
C LEU A 310 1.23 2.90 13.06
N LEU A 311 0.33 3.00 12.07
CA LEU A 311 0.60 2.54 10.71
C LEU A 311 1.81 3.28 10.11
N THR A 312 1.87 4.60 10.26
CA THR A 312 2.98 5.41 9.74
C THR A 312 4.29 4.96 10.38
N GLN A 313 4.32 4.81 11.71
CA GLN A 313 5.47 4.36 12.45
C GLN A 313 5.90 2.95 12.01
N LEU A 314 4.97 2.01 11.86
CA LEU A 314 5.27 0.67 11.34
C LEU A 314 5.91 0.75 9.95
N LEU A 315 5.33 1.50 9.03
CA LEU A 315 5.84 1.60 7.65
C LEU A 315 7.17 2.37 7.54
N GLU A 316 7.51 3.23 8.51
CA GLU A 316 8.83 3.89 8.59
C GLU A 316 9.96 2.96 9.03
N HIS A 317 9.62 1.85 9.69
CA HIS A 317 10.56 0.81 10.14
C HIS A 317 10.75 -0.32 9.12
N TYR A 318 10.20 -0.18 7.92
CA TYR A 318 10.43 -1.08 6.81
C TYR A 318 10.91 -0.31 5.58
N CYS A 319 11.71 -0.98 4.76
CA CYS A 319 12.20 -0.42 3.52
C CYS A 319 12.06 -1.38 2.36
N LEU A 320 12.07 -0.80 1.17
CA LEU A 320 12.18 -1.52 -0.09
C LEU A 320 13.40 -1.02 -0.85
N ILE A 321 14.31 -1.93 -1.15
CA ILE A 321 15.54 -1.66 -1.88
C ILE A 321 15.44 -2.33 -3.23
N TYR A 322 15.79 -1.58 -4.27
CA TYR A 322 16.00 -2.13 -5.60
C TYR A 322 17.43 -1.88 -6.04
N ALA A 323 18.21 -2.95 -6.12
CA ALA A 323 19.60 -2.89 -6.56
C ALA A 323 19.70 -3.49 -7.97
N PHE A 324 20.35 -2.79 -8.89
CA PHE A 324 20.56 -3.26 -10.26
C PHE A 324 22.04 -3.28 -10.62
N LYS A 325 22.45 -4.38 -11.24
CA LYS A 325 23.78 -4.61 -11.80
C LYS A 325 23.64 -5.20 -13.20
N ASN A 326 24.40 -4.65 -14.11
CA ASN A 326 24.42 -5.07 -15.50
C ASN A 326 25.85 -5.05 -16.01
N SER A 327 26.24 -6.14 -16.66
CA SER A 327 27.55 -6.29 -17.31
C SER A 327 27.46 -6.12 -18.83
N THR A 328 26.25 -5.91 -19.36
CA THR A 328 25.98 -5.79 -20.80
C THR A 328 25.25 -4.48 -21.11
N LYS A 329 25.26 -4.03 -22.37
CA LYS A 329 24.46 -2.86 -22.78
C LYS A 329 22.97 -3.19 -22.95
N ASN A 330 22.66 -4.47 -23.12
CA ASN A 330 21.29 -4.94 -23.21
C ASN A 330 20.67 -4.80 -21.80
N TRP A 331 19.44 -4.30 -21.72
CA TRP A 331 18.69 -4.15 -20.45
C TRP A 331 19.06 -2.98 -19.52
N GLU A 332 19.85 -1.99 -19.96
CA GLU A 332 20.15 -0.80 -19.13
C GLU A 332 18.89 -0.05 -18.64
N HIS A 333 17.81 -0.06 -19.44
CA HIS A 333 16.53 0.54 -19.07
C HIS A 333 15.90 -0.07 -17.80
N LEU A 334 16.25 -1.32 -17.44
CA LEU A 334 15.75 -1.96 -16.22
C LEU A 334 16.25 -1.26 -14.94
N ALA A 335 17.33 -0.47 -15.02
CA ALA A 335 17.86 0.26 -13.88
C ALA A 335 16.91 1.34 -13.35
N ASN A 336 16.05 1.89 -14.21
CA ASN A 336 15.16 3.01 -13.87
C ASN A 336 13.69 2.62 -13.71
N LEU A 337 13.35 1.32 -13.77
CA LEU A 337 11.97 0.82 -13.68
C LEU A 337 11.17 1.46 -12.54
N ILE A 338 11.73 1.42 -11.32
CA ILE A 338 11.00 1.92 -10.16
C ILE A 338 10.95 3.45 -10.14
N VAL A 339 12.01 4.14 -10.59
CA VAL A 339 12.00 5.61 -10.66
C VAL A 339 10.90 6.07 -11.60
N GLU A 340 10.81 5.48 -12.79
CA GLU A 340 9.80 5.84 -13.78
C GLU A 340 8.38 5.59 -13.26
N THR A 341 8.16 4.49 -12.55
CA THR A 341 6.86 4.15 -11.97
C THR A 341 6.48 5.10 -10.84
N VAL A 342 7.38 5.34 -9.89
CA VAL A 342 7.13 6.27 -8.78
C VAL A 342 6.86 7.66 -9.34
N SER A 343 7.65 8.15 -10.28
CA SER A 343 7.43 9.47 -10.90
C SER A 343 6.10 9.55 -11.67
N LYS A 344 5.71 8.51 -12.42
CA LYS A 344 4.41 8.47 -13.12
C LYS A 344 3.24 8.53 -12.13
N ASN A 345 3.33 7.76 -11.05
CA ASN A 345 2.26 7.71 -10.06
C ASN A 345 2.18 9.00 -9.23
N GLU A 346 3.32 9.62 -8.89
CA GLU A 346 3.36 10.94 -8.25
C GLU A 346 2.69 12.01 -9.12
N GLN A 347 3.02 12.04 -10.41
CA GLN A 347 2.37 12.95 -11.37
C GLN A 347 0.85 12.71 -11.44
N GLN A 348 0.43 11.45 -11.48
CA GLN A 348 -0.98 11.09 -11.50
C GLN A 348 -1.68 11.49 -10.19
N GLN A 349 -1.05 11.27 -9.04
CA GLN A 349 -1.59 11.66 -7.73
C GLN A 349 -1.70 13.18 -7.62
N GLN A 350 -0.67 13.94 -8.02
CA GLN A 350 -0.72 15.40 -8.06
C GLN A 350 -1.84 15.90 -8.98
N HIS A 351 -2.00 15.29 -10.16
CA HIS A 351 -3.09 15.62 -11.07
C HIS A 351 -4.47 15.36 -10.44
N LEU A 352 -4.64 14.24 -9.73
CA LEU A 352 -5.89 13.91 -9.04
C LEU A 352 -6.18 14.85 -7.87
N LEU A 353 -5.16 15.21 -7.07
CA LEU A 353 -5.29 16.17 -5.98
C LEU A 353 -5.65 17.57 -6.53
N ASN A 354 -5.00 18.00 -7.60
CA ASN A 354 -5.34 19.26 -8.27
C ASN A 354 -6.79 19.25 -8.78
N LYS A 355 -7.25 18.14 -9.38
CA LYS A 355 -8.65 17.98 -9.79
C LYS A 355 -9.62 18.08 -8.60
N LYS A 356 -9.34 17.39 -7.49
CA LYS A 356 -10.13 17.50 -6.24
C LYS A 356 -10.16 18.94 -5.71
N ALA A 357 -9.02 19.63 -5.71
CA ALA A 357 -8.92 21.01 -5.27
C ALA A 357 -9.75 21.95 -6.15
N TRP A 358 -9.75 21.75 -7.48
CA TRP A 358 -10.61 22.51 -8.41
C TRP A 358 -12.09 22.21 -8.23
N ASP A 359 -12.46 20.95 -8.04
CA ASP A 359 -13.87 20.58 -7.80
C ASP A 359 -14.39 21.20 -6.49
N MET A 360 -13.57 21.23 -5.44
CA MET A 360 -13.88 21.91 -4.18
C MET A 360 -13.96 23.43 -4.35
N ALA A 361 -13.01 24.04 -5.07
CA ALA A 361 -12.99 25.48 -5.32
C ALA A 361 -14.22 25.96 -6.12
N LEU A 362 -14.67 25.17 -7.10
CA LEU A 362 -15.82 25.50 -7.96
C LEU A 362 -17.18 25.14 -7.31
N GLN A 363 -17.19 24.44 -6.18
CA GLN A 363 -18.43 24.01 -5.51
C GLN A 363 -19.41 25.17 -5.24
N PRO A 364 -18.99 26.35 -4.72
CA PRO A 364 -19.90 27.47 -4.50
C PRO A 364 -20.51 28.00 -5.82
N LEU A 365 -19.70 28.09 -6.89
CA LEU A 365 -20.16 28.54 -8.21
C LEU A 365 -21.19 27.58 -8.81
N LYS A 366 -20.97 26.26 -8.68
CA LYS A 366 -21.92 25.22 -9.12
C LYS A 366 -23.27 25.31 -8.40
N SER A 367 -23.32 25.91 -7.20
CA SER A 367 -24.56 26.09 -6.42
C SER A 367 -25.40 27.32 -6.81
N LEU A 368 -24.81 28.30 -7.53
CA LEU A 368 -25.48 29.55 -7.86
C LEU A 368 -26.74 29.38 -8.73
N PRO A 369 -26.76 28.54 -9.78
CA PRO A 369 -27.96 28.37 -10.61
C PRO A 369 -29.14 27.81 -9.81
N MET A 370 -28.88 26.88 -8.88
CA MET A 370 -29.91 26.33 -8.01
C MET A 370 -30.46 27.41 -7.06
N ASN A 371 -29.59 28.21 -6.45
CA ASN A 371 -30.02 29.30 -5.57
C ASN A 371 -30.83 30.36 -6.33
N MET A 372 -30.44 30.68 -7.56
CA MET A 372 -31.17 31.60 -8.43
C MET A 372 -32.55 31.06 -8.81
N PHE A 373 -32.65 29.76 -9.11
CA PHE A 373 -33.92 29.10 -9.37
C PHE A 373 -34.85 29.11 -8.14
N MET A 374 -34.32 28.78 -6.95
CA MET A 374 -35.10 28.88 -5.71
C MET A 374 -35.58 30.31 -5.44
N MET A 375 -34.72 31.30 -5.71
CA MET A 375 -35.04 32.72 -5.55
C MET A 375 -36.17 33.19 -6.47
N TYR A 376 -36.21 32.66 -7.70
CA TYR A 376 -37.29 32.90 -8.65
C TYR A 376 -38.62 32.27 -8.17
N MET A 377 -38.58 31.02 -7.71
CA MET A 377 -39.76 30.29 -7.25
C MET A 377 -40.36 30.85 -5.97
N ALA A 378 -39.54 31.41 -5.07
CA ALA A 378 -40.02 31.96 -3.80
C ALA A 378 -40.88 33.23 -3.94
N GLY A 379 -40.88 33.89 -5.12
CA GLY A 379 -41.60 35.15 -5.34
C GLY A 379 -41.06 36.31 -4.51
N ASN A 380 -41.71 37.48 -4.57
CA ASN A 380 -41.30 38.70 -3.85
C ASN A 380 -42.21 39.02 -2.65
N THR A 381 -43.00 38.06 -2.18
CA THR A 381 -43.91 38.26 -1.05
C THR A 381 -43.14 38.22 0.28
N ILE A 382 -43.37 39.22 1.13
CA ILE A 382 -42.76 39.30 2.46
C ILE A 382 -43.53 38.34 3.37
N SER A 383 -43.03 37.11 3.51
CA SER A 383 -43.55 36.11 4.44
C SER A 383 -42.39 35.43 5.18
N ILE A 384 -42.69 34.75 6.29
CA ILE A 384 -41.67 34.22 7.21
C ILE A 384 -40.75 33.18 6.53
N PHE A 385 -41.29 32.40 5.57
CA PHE A 385 -40.56 31.34 4.88
C PHE A 385 -39.48 31.88 3.90
N PRO A 386 -39.78 32.80 2.97
CA PRO A 386 -38.78 33.51 2.15
C PRO A 386 -37.71 34.24 2.96
N ILE A 387 -38.08 34.92 4.05
CA ILE A 387 -37.10 35.64 4.90
C ILE A 387 -36.08 34.66 5.51
N MET A 388 -36.55 33.54 6.06
CA MET A 388 -35.67 32.52 6.63
C MET A 388 -34.77 31.87 5.56
N MET A 389 -35.29 31.64 4.35
CA MET A 389 -34.52 31.10 3.23
C MET A 389 -33.41 32.07 2.80
N VAL A 390 -33.71 33.35 2.67
CA VAL A 390 -32.73 34.39 2.29
C VAL A 390 -31.65 34.54 3.37
N MET A 391 -32.02 34.49 4.66
CA MET A 391 -31.05 34.50 5.75
C MET A 391 -30.10 33.29 5.70
N MET A 392 -30.61 32.08 5.48
CA MET A 392 -29.75 30.90 5.31
C MET A 392 -28.88 30.98 4.04
N MET A 393 -29.39 31.56 2.96
CA MET A 393 -28.68 31.77 1.70
C MET A 393 -27.54 32.78 1.83
N ALA A 394 -27.68 33.79 2.69
CA ALA A 394 -26.60 34.72 3.02
C ALA A 394 -25.60 34.13 4.03
N TRP A 395 -26.10 33.46 5.08
CA TRP A 395 -25.27 32.98 6.19
C TRP A 395 -24.36 31.82 5.81
N ARG A 396 -24.82 30.88 4.97
CA ARG A 396 -24.03 29.71 4.56
C ARG A 396 -22.74 30.10 3.81
N PRO A 397 -22.77 30.96 2.77
CA PRO A 397 -21.55 31.45 2.12
C PRO A 397 -20.63 32.26 3.04
N ILE A 398 -21.19 33.08 3.94
CA ILE A 398 -20.38 33.83 4.93
C ILE A 398 -19.59 32.86 5.80
N LYS A 399 -20.25 31.84 6.36
CA LYS A 399 -19.60 30.80 7.16
C LYS A 399 -18.53 30.07 6.35
N ALA A 400 -18.80 29.77 5.08
CA ALA A 400 -17.85 29.10 4.20
C ALA A 400 -16.59 29.95 3.93
N ILE A 401 -16.72 31.26 3.76
CA ILE A 401 -15.59 32.20 3.60
C ILE A 401 -14.74 32.25 4.89
N LEU A 402 -15.40 32.33 6.05
CA LEU A 402 -14.70 32.35 7.34
C LEU A 402 -13.94 31.06 7.62
N SER A 403 -14.42 29.93 7.09
CA SER A 403 -13.81 28.61 7.26
C SER A 403 -12.94 28.15 6.07
N VAL A 404 -12.50 29.06 5.17
CA VAL A 404 -11.70 28.68 3.98
C VAL A 404 -10.43 27.94 4.36
N ASN A 405 -9.69 28.46 5.33
CA ASN A 405 -8.42 27.84 5.74
C ASN A 405 -8.64 26.44 6.32
N THR A 406 -9.72 26.21 7.07
CA THR A 406 -10.04 24.88 7.60
C THR A 406 -10.45 23.90 6.51
N THR A 407 -11.19 24.35 5.50
CA THR A 407 -11.64 23.50 4.38
C THR A 407 -10.46 23.02 3.52
N PHE A 408 -9.50 23.90 3.25
CA PHE A 408 -8.34 23.57 2.41
C PHE A 408 -7.15 22.99 3.18
N LYS A 409 -7.15 23.02 4.53
CA LYS A 409 -6.02 22.56 5.36
C LYS A 409 -5.62 21.11 5.05
N VAL A 410 -6.60 20.23 4.90
CA VAL A 410 -6.38 18.80 4.59
C VAL A 410 -5.73 18.64 3.21
N LEU A 411 -6.21 19.40 2.21
CA LEU A 411 -5.66 19.35 0.85
C LEU A 411 -4.27 20.01 0.76
N GLU A 412 -4.00 21.06 1.53
CA GLU A 412 -2.68 21.70 1.57
C GLU A 412 -1.62 20.79 2.22
N GLN A 413 -2.01 20.01 3.23
CA GLN A 413 -1.15 18.99 3.83
C GLN A 413 -0.78 17.88 2.84
N GLU A 414 -1.72 17.46 1.98
CA GLU A 414 -1.46 16.42 0.97
C GLU A 414 -0.73 16.94 -0.28
N TYR A 415 -0.97 18.19 -0.69
CA TYR A 415 -0.41 18.77 -1.92
C TYR A 415 0.98 19.41 -1.71
N GLY A 416 1.33 19.75 -0.47
CA GLY A 416 2.65 20.30 -0.11
C GLY A 416 2.93 21.71 -0.64
N SER A 417 1.96 22.38 -1.26
CA SER A 417 2.06 23.78 -1.70
C SER A 417 0.78 24.57 -1.38
N SER A 418 0.91 25.89 -1.35
CA SER A 418 -0.17 26.79 -0.97
C SER A 418 -1.22 26.88 -2.08
N LEU A 419 -2.46 26.49 -1.79
CA LEU A 419 -3.57 26.46 -2.76
C LEU A 419 -4.25 27.84 -2.87
N ILE A 420 -3.45 28.91 -2.99
CA ILE A 420 -3.92 30.30 -2.93
C ILE A 420 -4.94 30.59 -4.03
N LEU A 421 -4.67 30.14 -5.26
CA LEU A 421 -5.57 30.33 -6.39
C LEU A 421 -6.94 29.69 -6.13
N HIS A 422 -6.96 28.45 -5.64
CA HIS A 422 -8.18 27.72 -5.31
C HIS A 422 -8.98 28.42 -4.20
N LYS A 423 -8.30 28.94 -3.17
CA LYS A 423 -8.93 29.73 -2.09
C LYS A 423 -9.56 31.02 -2.61
N ILE A 424 -8.91 31.73 -3.54
CA ILE A 424 -9.46 32.93 -4.17
C ILE A 424 -10.73 32.59 -4.95
N VAL A 425 -10.68 31.57 -5.81
CA VAL A 425 -11.85 31.16 -6.63
C VAL A 425 -13.02 30.73 -5.75
N PHE A 426 -12.75 29.95 -4.69
CA PHE A 426 -13.76 29.57 -3.71
C PHE A 426 -14.40 30.78 -3.01
N SER A 427 -13.59 31.77 -2.63
CA SER A 427 -14.06 32.99 -1.97
C SER A 427 -14.90 33.84 -2.91
N LEU A 428 -14.49 34.00 -4.17
CA LEU A 428 -15.24 34.71 -5.21
C LEU A 428 -16.60 34.07 -5.48
N GLY A 429 -16.67 32.73 -5.54
CA GLY A 429 -17.93 32.01 -5.70
C GLY A 429 -18.91 32.23 -4.55
N ASN A 430 -18.42 32.25 -3.31
CA ASN A 430 -19.24 32.57 -2.15
C ASN A 430 -19.64 34.05 -2.08
N LEU A 431 -18.76 34.98 -2.47
CA LEU A 431 -19.10 36.41 -2.58
C LEU A 431 -20.21 36.65 -3.61
N ALA A 432 -20.18 35.95 -4.74
CA ALA A 432 -21.26 35.99 -5.72
C ALA A 432 -22.60 35.47 -5.12
N ALA A 433 -22.55 34.42 -4.30
CA ALA A 433 -23.74 33.93 -3.60
C ALA A 433 -24.30 34.96 -2.58
N ILE A 434 -23.41 35.67 -1.86
CA ILE A 434 -23.80 36.76 -0.95
C ILE A 434 -24.42 37.91 -1.75
N ALA A 435 -23.83 38.30 -2.87
CA ALA A 435 -24.37 39.35 -3.73
C ALA A 435 -25.77 39.00 -4.25
N LEU A 436 -26.01 37.73 -4.63
CA LEU A 436 -27.34 37.26 -4.99
C LEU A 436 -28.34 37.35 -3.82
N ALA A 437 -27.91 37.03 -2.59
CA ALA A 437 -28.76 37.16 -1.41
C ALA A 437 -29.11 38.62 -1.11
N VAL A 438 -28.14 39.53 -1.21
CA VAL A 438 -28.36 40.97 -1.06
C VAL A 438 -29.32 41.50 -2.14
N TYR A 439 -29.14 41.06 -3.40
CA TYR A 439 -30.08 41.38 -4.48
C TYR A 439 -31.49 40.88 -4.18
N LYS A 440 -31.64 39.68 -3.59
CA LYS A 440 -32.96 39.20 -3.15
C LYS A 440 -33.55 40.08 -2.05
N CYS A 441 -32.78 40.46 -1.04
CA CYS A 441 -33.24 41.38 0.00
C CYS A 441 -33.71 42.72 -0.59
N HIS A 442 -33.02 43.23 -1.60
CA HIS A 442 -33.42 44.43 -2.33
C HIS A 442 -34.76 44.24 -3.07
N THR A 443 -34.90 43.18 -3.86
CA THR A 443 -36.16 42.89 -4.61
C THR A 443 -37.36 42.59 -3.71
N MET A 444 -37.13 42.15 -2.46
CA MET A 444 -38.16 41.94 -1.45
C MET A 444 -38.45 43.20 -0.61
N GLY A 445 -37.74 44.32 -0.82
CA GLY A 445 -37.94 45.55 -0.05
C GLY A 445 -37.44 45.48 1.40
N LEU A 446 -36.51 44.56 1.71
CA LEU A 446 -35.96 44.38 3.06
C LEU A 446 -34.75 45.29 3.34
N LEU A 447 -34.18 45.92 2.32
CA LEU A 447 -33.06 46.85 2.47
C LEU A 447 -33.58 48.29 2.43
N PRO A 448 -33.17 49.16 3.38
CA PRO A 448 -33.57 50.56 3.41
C PRO A 448 -32.86 51.34 2.29
N ASN A 449 -33.56 51.54 1.17
CA ASN A 449 -32.99 52.13 -0.06
C ASN A 449 -33.61 53.48 -0.41
N HIS A 450 -34.66 53.91 0.29
CA HIS A 450 -35.27 55.23 0.11
C HIS A 450 -34.78 56.21 1.17
N GLU A 451 -34.69 57.50 0.81
CA GLU A 451 -34.34 58.57 1.76
C GLU A 451 -35.34 58.65 2.92
N SER A 452 -36.60 58.28 2.68
CA SER A 452 -37.65 58.12 3.69
C SER A 452 -37.41 56.98 4.69
N ASP A 453 -36.58 55.99 4.35
CA ASP A 453 -36.26 54.88 5.27
C ASP A 453 -35.26 55.31 6.36
N TRP A 454 -34.59 56.46 6.16
CA TRP A 454 -33.53 56.99 7.04
C TRP A 454 -33.87 58.34 7.66
N LEU A 455 -34.73 59.13 7.02
CA LEU A 455 -35.15 60.45 7.44
C LEU A 455 -36.65 60.46 7.72
N ASP A 456 -37.02 60.44 9.01
CA ASP A 456 -38.41 60.44 9.53
C ASP A 456 -39.29 61.61 9.02
N PHE A 457 -38.69 62.61 8.37
CA PHE A 457 -39.35 63.85 7.94
C PHE A 457 -39.64 63.92 6.43
N MET A 458 -39.26 62.90 5.66
CA MET A 458 -39.50 62.83 4.21
C MET A 458 -40.75 61.99 3.92
N SER A 459 -41.63 62.48 3.06
CA SER A 459 -42.86 61.77 2.68
C SER A 459 -42.55 60.47 1.96
N GLU A 460 -43.25 59.39 2.33
CA GLU A 460 -43.16 58.09 1.67
C GLU A 460 -43.40 58.20 0.15
N PRO A 461 -42.69 57.42 -0.70
CA PRO A 461 -42.95 57.39 -2.12
C PRO A 461 -44.38 56.90 -2.40
N GLU A 462 -45.10 57.64 -3.24
CA GLU A 462 -46.49 57.37 -3.58
C GLU A 462 -46.65 55.99 -4.23
N ARG A 463 -47.43 55.09 -3.62
CA ARG A 463 -47.68 53.77 -4.19
C ARG A 463 -48.52 53.92 -5.46
N LEU A 464 -47.91 53.70 -6.62
CA LEU A 464 -48.61 53.52 -7.91
C LEU A 464 -49.34 52.17 -7.95
N GLN A 465 -50.36 51.98 -7.11
CA GLN A 465 -51.38 50.97 -7.33
C GLN A 465 -52.54 51.63 -8.09
N ILE A 466 -52.52 51.50 -9.40
CA ILE A 466 -53.71 51.79 -10.22
C ILE A 466 -54.58 50.53 -10.18
N SER A 467 -55.58 50.50 -9.31
CA SER A 467 -56.66 49.51 -9.42
C SER A 467 -57.57 49.90 -10.58
N LEU A 468 -57.66 49.07 -11.61
CA LEU A 468 -58.56 49.25 -12.76
C LEU A 468 -60.07 49.06 -12.42
N SER A 469 -60.46 49.15 -11.15
CA SER A 469 -61.82 48.82 -10.70
C SER A 469 -62.43 49.86 -9.76
N SER A 470 -62.25 51.13 -10.05
CA SER A 470 -63.11 52.18 -9.51
C SER A 470 -63.60 53.03 -10.67
N ASP A 471 -64.71 52.60 -11.27
CA ASP A 471 -65.76 53.44 -11.87
C ASP A 471 -66.64 52.60 -12.80
N ILE A 472 -67.61 51.87 -12.23
CA ILE A 472 -68.92 51.63 -12.88
C ILE A 472 -69.99 51.66 -11.78
N VAL A 473 -70.88 52.65 -11.91
CA VAL A 473 -72.10 52.90 -11.12
C VAL A 473 -73.11 51.78 -11.26
#